data_AF-A0A8I1S864-F1
#
_entry.id   AF-A0A8I1S864-F1
#
_cell.length_a   1.000
_cell.length_b   1.000
_cell.length_c   1.000
_cell.angle_alpha   90.00
_cell.angle_beta   90.00
_cell.angle_gamma   90.00
#
_symmetry.space_group_name_H-M   'P 1'
#
loop_
_entity.id
_entity.type
_entity.pdbx_description
1 polymer ?
#
loop_
_entity_poly.entity_id
_entity_poly.type
_entity_poly.pdbx_seq_one_letter_code
_entity_poly.pdbx_strand_id
1 'polypeptide(L)'
;MTETDSPEGGTADHAHAAAQAPDVTIAGLTDLLVKAVRALGAAGEPDQASRVAAKAWWVLKDWPRQAERINGTMHYLAKLPQGRESATGD
;
A
#
# COMPACT_ATOMS: atom_id res chain seq x y z
N MET A 1 51.99 -18.16 -7.53
CA MET A 1 51.07 -17.04 -7.24
C MET A 1 49.67 -17.58 -7.41
N THR A 2 49.07 -18.08 -6.34
CA THR A 2 47.67 -18.49 -6.30
C THR A 2 46.94 -17.41 -5.53
N GLU A 3 46.18 -16.58 -6.25
CA GLU A 3 45.19 -15.69 -5.64
C GLU A 3 44.12 -16.57 -4.97
N THR A 4 44.08 -16.50 -3.65
CA THR A 4 42.92 -16.91 -2.87
C THR A 4 41.85 -15.84 -3.04
N ASP A 5 40.88 -16.10 -3.90
CA ASP A 5 39.61 -15.37 -3.93
C ASP A 5 38.79 -15.81 -2.69
N SER A 6 38.66 -14.92 -1.71
CA SER A 6 37.92 -15.15 -0.47
C SER A 6 36.42 -14.92 -0.70
N PRO A 7 35.54 -15.89 -0.40
CA PRO A 7 34.11 -15.77 -0.64
C PRO A 7 33.37 -15.10 0.53
N GLU A 8 33.92 -14.07 1.17
CA GLU A 8 33.32 -13.47 2.38
C GLU A 8 32.22 -12.43 2.07
N GLY A 9 32.05 -12.01 0.81
CA GLY A 9 31.05 -11.01 0.41
C GLY A 9 29.61 -11.52 0.24
N GLY A 10 29.40 -12.81 -0.03
CA GLY A 10 28.07 -13.30 -0.43
C GLY A 10 27.05 -13.39 0.69
N THR A 11 27.46 -13.70 1.93
CA THR A 11 26.52 -13.98 3.02
C THR A 11 25.84 -12.73 3.57
N ALA A 12 26.55 -11.59 3.60
CA ALA A 12 26.02 -10.31 4.05
C ALA A 12 24.99 -9.72 3.06
N ASP A 13 25.27 -9.82 1.75
CA ASP A 13 24.36 -9.36 0.69
C ASP A 13 23.07 -10.18 0.65
N HIS A 14 23.15 -11.49 0.83
CA HIS A 14 21.97 -12.36 0.89
C HIS A 14 21.11 -12.11 2.13
N ALA A 15 21.70 -11.86 3.29
CA ALA A 15 20.96 -11.53 4.51
C ALA A 15 20.24 -10.17 4.39
N HIS A 16 20.89 -9.17 3.80
CA HIS A 16 20.29 -7.86 3.54
C HIS A 16 19.17 -7.93 2.50
N ALA A 17 19.33 -8.74 1.45
CA ALA A 17 18.28 -8.98 0.46
C ALA A 17 17.07 -9.73 1.06
N ALA A 18 17.31 -10.72 1.91
CA ALA A 18 16.25 -11.48 2.60
C ALA A 18 15.46 -10.59 3.58
N ALA A 19 16.14 -9.68 4.28
CA ALA A 19 15.50 -8.71 5.17
C ALA A 19 14.66 -7.65 4.41
N GLN A 20 15.02 -7.32 3.16
CA GLN A 20 14.29 -6.35 2.33
C GLN A 20 13.12 -6.94 1.55
N ALA A 21 13.10 -8.26 1.33
CA ALA A 21 12.06 -8.91 0.53
C ALA A 21 10.63 -8.68 1.07
N PRO A 22 10.38 -8.74 2.40
CA PRO A 22 9.08 -8.38 2.98
C PRO A 22 8.72 -6.91 2.70
N ASP A 23 9.64 -5.97 2.92
CA ASP A 23 9.42 -4.53 2.72
C ASP A 23 9.03 -4.21 1.27
N VAL A 24 9.73 -4.81 0.30
CA VAL A 24 9.45 -4.63 -1.13
C VAL A 24 8.08 -5.23 -1.49
N THR A 25 7.77 -6.41 -0.98
CA THR A 25 6.47 -7.07 -1.23
C THR A 25 5.32 -6.26 -0.64
N ILE A 26 5.46 -5.77 0.59
CA ILE A 26 4.44 -4.97 1.27
C ILE A 26 4.27 -3.61 0.58
N ALA A 27 5.36 -2.97 0.13
CA ALA A 27 5.29 -1.76 -0.66
C ALA A 27 4.54 -1.97 -1.98
N GLY A 28 4.87 -3.03 -2.72
CA GLY A 28 4.19 -3.37 -3.98
C GLY A 28 2.70 -3.65 -3.79
N LEU A 29 2.34 -4.41 -2.75
CA LEU A 29 0.93 -4.69 -2.43
C LEU A 29 0.18 -3.41 -2.02
N THR A 30 0.82 -2.53 -1.24
CA THR A 30 0.26 -1.22 -0.86
C THR A 30 -0.06 -0.39 -2.10
N ASP A 31 0.84 -0.36 -3.08
CA ASP A 31 0.64 0.42 -4.31
C ASP A 31 -0.52 -0.12 -5.15
N LEU A 32 -0.66 -1.44 -5.26
CA LEU A 32 -1.81 -2.07 -5.93
C LEU A 32 -3.12 -1.79 -5.19
N LEU A 33 -3.11 -1.88 -3.86
CA LEU A 33 -4.28 -1.62 -3.04
C LEU A 33 -4.74 -0.16 -3.15
N VAL A 34 -3.81 0.80 -3.11
CA VAL A 34 -4.12 2.23 -3.31
C VAL A 34 -4.80 2.45 -4.65
N LYS A 35 -4.29 1.84 -5.73
CA LYS A 35 -4.90 1.96 -7.06
C LYS A 35 -6.33 1.40 -7.08
N ALA A 36 -6.53 0.20 -6.54
CA ALA A 36 -7.84 -0.45 -6.51
C ALA A 36 -8.87 0.35 -5.68
N VAL A 37 -8.47 0.82 -4.50
CA VAL A 37 -9.31 1.62 -3.61
C VAL A 37 -9.69 2.96 -4.25
N ARG A 38 -8.74 3.63 -4.92
CA ARG A 38 -9.03 4.87 -5.65
C ARG A 38 -9.98 4.64 -6.82
N ALA A 39 -9.80 3.55 -7.56
CA ALA A 39 -10.70 3.18 -8.66
C ALA A 39 -12.12 2.91 -8.14
N LEU A 40 -12.27 2.24 -7.00
CA LEU A 40 -13.57 2.04 -6.35
C LEU A 40 -14.23 3.38 -5.96
N GLY A 41 -13.47 4.29 -5.35
CA GLY A 41 -13.98 5.63 -5.04
C GLY A 41 -14.41 6.41 -6.29
N ALA A 42 -13.59 6.36 -7.35
CA ALA A 42 -13.90 7.01 -8.63
C ALA A 42 -15.11 6.39 -9.34
N ALA A 43 -15.45 5.13 -9.05
CA ALA A 43 -16.65 4.46 -9.54
C ALA A 43 -17.93 4.85 -8.79
N GLY A 44 -17.87 5.82 -7.88
CA GLY A 44 -19.03 6.32 -7.13
C GLY A 44 -19.22 5.66 -5.76
N GLU A 45 -18.26 4.86 -5.29
CA GLU A 45 -18.31 4.15 -4.01
C GLU A 45 -17.24 4.64 -2.99
N PRO A 46 -17.10 5.96 -2.74
CA PRO A 46 -16.03 6.51 -1.88
C PRO A 46 -16.12 6.07 -0.41
N ASP A 47 -17.32 5.84 0.12
CA ASP A 47 -17.52 5.33 1.48
C ASP A 47 -17.02 3.89 1.64
N GLN A 48 -17.35 3.01 0.68
CA GLN A 48 -16.86 1.63 0.69
C GLN A 48 -15.33 1.61 0.54
N ALA A 49 -14.80 2.42 -0.38
CA ALA A 49 -13.37 2.59 -0.57
C ALA A 49 -12.67 3.05 0.73
N SER A 50 -13.27 4.01 1.46
CA SER A 50 -12.71 4.54 2.70
C SER A 50 -12.68 3.50 3.81
N ARG A 51 -13.71 2.64 3.92
CA ARG A 51 -13.72 1.53 4.88
C ARG A 51 -12.65 0.48 4.58
N VAL A 52 -12.42 0.16 3.30
CA VAL A 52 -11.33 -0.75 2.90
C VAL A 52 -9.98 -0.13 3.25
N ALA A 53 -9.78 1.15 2.94
CA ALA A 53 -8.55 1.87 3.29
C ALA A 53 -8.30 1.91 4.79
N ALA A 54 -9.31 2.18 5.62
CA ALA A 54 -9.16 2.19 7.08
C ALA A 54 -8.71 0.83 7.64
N LYS A 55 -9.26 -0.28 7.13
CA LYS A 55 -8.82 -1.64 7.49
C LYS A 55 -7.37 -1.90 7.07
N ALA A 56 -7.00 -1.46 5.86
CA ALA A 56 -5.64 -1.60 5.38
C ALA A 56 -4.64 -0.79 6.23
N TRP A 57 -5.00 0.42 6.62
CA TRP A 57 -4.19 1.24 7.52
C TRP A 57 -3.95 0.52 8.85
N TRP A 58 -4.99 -0.10 9.43
CA TRP A 58 -4.85 -0.86 10.68
C TRP A 58 -3.87 -2.03 10.56
N VAL A 59 -3.88 -2.76 9.44
CA VAL A 59 -2.93 -3.85 9.16
C VAL A 59 -1.51 -3.32 8.99
N LEU A 60 -1.35 -2.13 8.39
CA LEU A 60 -0.07 -1.54 8.05
C LEU A 60 0.46 -0.56 9.10
N LYS A 61 -0.16 -0.44 10.27
CA LYS A 61 0.21 0.58 11.28
C LYS A 61 1.67 0.51 11.74
N ASP A 62 2.27 -0.68 11.71
CA ASP A 62 3.68 -0.92 12.07
C ASP A 62 4.64 -0.72 10.87
N TRP A 63 4.10 -0.31 9.72
CA TRP A 63 4.78 0.01 8.47
C TRP A 63 4.55 1.49 8.11
N PRO A 64 5.28 2.45 8.73
CA PRO A 64 4.88 3.86 8.74
C PRO A 64 4.70 4.49 7.36
N ARG A 65 5.57 4.16 6.41
CA ARG A 65 5.51 4.69 5.03
C ARG A 65 4.26 4.19 4.30
N GLN A 66 3.90 2.94 4.48
CA GLN A 66 2.75 2.30 3.84
C GLN A 66 1.45 2.75 4.51
N ALA A 67 1.42 2.85 5.84
CA ALA A 67 0.32 3.46 6.59
C ALA A 67 0.04 4.89 6.12
N GLU A 68 1.08 5.72 5.97
CA GLU A 68 0.92 7.11 5.48
C GLU A 68 0.32 7.17 4.07
N ARG A 69 0.75 6.27 3.17
CA ARG A 69 0.17 6.16 1.82
C ARG A 69 -1.32 5.81 1.85
N ILE A 70 -1.72 4.89 2.72
CA ILE A 70 -3.15 4.55 2.89
C ILE A 70 -3.92 5.72 3.50
N ASN A 71 -3.35 6.41 4.48
CA ASN A 71 -3.97 7.58 5.09
C ASN A 71 -4.21 8.70 4.06
N GLY A 72 -3.20 9.03 3.25
CA GLY A 72 -3.35 9.95 2.13
C GLY A 72 -4.41 9.53 1.11
N THR A 73 -4.64 8.22 0.94
CA THR A 73 -5.71 7.70 0.09
C THR A 73 -7.09 7.93 0.70
N MET A 74 -7.26 7.76 2.02
CA MET A 74 -8.51 8.15 2.71
C MET A 74 -8.80 9.64 2.56
N HIS A 75 -7.79 10.51 2.70
CA HIS A 75 -7.94 11.95 2.46
C HIS A 75 -8.34 12.29 1.01
N TYR A 76 -7.84 11.54 0.03
CA TYR A 76 -8.29 11.67 -1.36
C TYR A 76 -9.77 11.28 -1.50
N LEU A 77 -10.17 10.13 -0.95
CA LEU A 77 -11.54 9.63 -1.05
C LEU A 77 -12.55 10.57 -0.38
N ALA A 78 -12.20 11.17 0.76
CA ALA A 78 -13.04 12.12 1.48
C ALA A 78 -13.38 13.38 0.65
N LYS A 79 -12.62 13.67 -0.41
CA LYS A 79 -12.86 14.79 -1.33
C LYS A 79 -13.74 14.41 -2.53
N LEU A 80 -14.02 13.12 -2.73
CA LEU A 80 -14.85 12.68 -3.84
C LEU A 80 -16.34 12.98 -3.56
N PRO A 81 -17.13 13.25 -4.62
CA PRO A 81 -18.58 13.36 -4.48
C PRO A 81 -19.14 12.07 -3.89
N GLN A 82 -19.97 12.20 -2.85
CA GLN A 82 -20.63 11.06 -2.23
C GLN A 82 -21.74 10.58 -3.16
N GLY A 83 -21.52 9.44 -3.82
CA GLY A 83 -22.51 8.81 -4.68
C GLY A 83 -23.62 8.21 -3.85
N ARG A 84 -24.65 9.00 -3.54
CA ARG A 84 -26.06 8.63 -3.28
C ARG A 84 -26.84 9.82 -2.69
N GLU A 85 -27.00 10.87 -3.49
CA GLU A 85 -28.32 11.51 -3.48
C GLU A 85 -29.23 10.57 -4.27
N SER A 86 -30.11 9.88 -3.54
CA SER A 86 -31.16 9.08 -4.12
C SER A 86 -31.93 9.95 -5.11
N ALA A 87 -31.90 9.57 -6.38
CA ALA A 87 -32.92 9.98 -7.34
C ALA A 87 -34.26 9.38 -6.89
N THR A 88 -34.90 10.04 -5.92
CA THR A 88 -36.31 9.90 -5.59
C THR A 88 -36.88 11.32 -5.69
N GLY A 89 -37.20 11.70 -6.91
CA GLY A 89 -37.68 13.02 -7.28
C GLY A 89 -38.20 13.01 -8.71
N ASP A 90 -39.16 12.11 -8.98
CA ASP A 90 -40.26 12.33 -9.93
C ASP A 90 -41.44 11.42 -9.53
#